data_AF-X1H9C7-F1
#
_entry.id   AF-X1H9C7-F1
#
_cell.length_a   1.000
_cell.length_b   1.000
_cell.length_c   1.000
_cell.angle_alpha   90.00
_cell.angle_beta   90.00
_cell.angle_gamma   90.00
#
_symmetry.space_group_name_H-M   'P 1'
#
loop_
_entity.id
_entity.type
_entity.pdbx_description
1 polymer ?
#
loop_
_entity_poly.entity_id
_entity_poly.type
_entity_poly.pdbx_seq_one_letter_code
_entity_poly.pdbx_strand_id
1 'polypeptide(L)'
;MLEKLIKKRIKYKLSRKTLENLKGTLGLKGEGTKDSPVIIDDLSDVFVEFSIKTKGIYLVLKNLNISKLLILGSQNVVIENCFVGDLDMARCRNLTFRNNSIITAQQLLCRSCFFENNSVLQKQYTKFINNTYERRSFVGIWILLVVGMLYSHIGVSSLIELLVNFVSITMLLSGILLSIAMIYLLTLRYQANKIPQNKYINFTIQKIEAFSNAFIKVV
;
A
#
# COMPACT_ATOMS: atom_id res chain seq x y z
N MET A 1 -4.24 3.64 -29.70
CA MET A 1 -2.90 3.12 -29.35
C MET A 1 -2.84 2.56 -27.93
N LEU A 2 -3.99 2.17 -27.35
CA LEU A 2 -4.07 1.37 -26.12
C LEU A 2 -4.41 -0.11 -26.40
N GLU A 3 -4.59 -0.51 -27.67
CA GLU A 3 -5.02 -1.87 -28.04
C GLU A 3 -3.88 -2.86 -28.37
N LYS A 4 -2.63 -2.57 -27.97
CA LYS A 4 -1.55 -3.58 -28.01
C LYS A 4 -0.62 -3.51 -26.79
N LEU A 5 -1.16 -3.30 -25.59
CA LEU A 5 -0.41 -3.51 -24.33
C LEU A 5 -0.43 -4.98 -23.85
N ILE A 6 -0.39 -5.93 -24.81
CA ILE A 6 0.22 -7.25 -24.58
C ILE A 6 1.72 -7.11 -24.90
N LYS A 7 2.37 -6.05 -24.40
CA LYS A 7 3.83 -6.05 -24.22
C LYS A 7 4.10 -6.99 -23.06
N LYS A 8 5.02 -7.93 -23.25
CA LYS A 8 5.50 -8.92 -22.28
C LYS A 8 5.62 -8.27 -20.89
N ARG A 9 4.67 -8.52 -19.99
CA ARG A 9 4.69 -7.94 -18.64
C ARG A 9 5.69 -8.71 -17.81
N ILE A 10 6.78 -8.05 -17.43
CA ILE A 10 7.81 -8.69 -16.62
C ILE A 10 7.50 -8.38 -15.15
N LYS A 11 7.33 -9.44 -14.36
CA LYS A 11 7.09 -9.35 -12.92
C LYS A 11 8.39 -9.52 -12.16
N TYR A 12 8.74 -8.52 -11.37
CA TYR A 12 9.89 -8.56 -10.48
C TYR A 12 9.43 -8.58 -9.02
N LYS A 13 9.86 -9.60 -8.29
CA LYS A 13 9.70 -9.69 -6.84
C LYS A 13 11.00 -9.26 -6.18
N LEU A 14 10.99 -8.11 -5.51
CA LEU A 14 12.14 -7.53 -4.83
C LEU A 14 12.04 -7.84 -3.33
N SER A 15 12.78 -8.85 -2.91
CA SER A 15 13.02 -9.25 -1.53
C SER A 15 14.52 -9.48 -1.35
N ARG A 16 15.04 -9.47 -0.13
CA ARG A 16 16.50 -9.63 0.10
C ARG A 16 17.11 -10.82 -0.67
N LYS A 17 16.46 -11.99 -0.61
CA LYS A 17 16.91 -13.21 -1.30
C LYS A 17 16.86 -13.10 -2.83
N THR A 18 15.82 -12.45 -3.36
CA THR A 18 15.65 -12.33 -4.82
C THR A 18 16.47 -11.19 -5.41
N LEU A 19 16.83 -10.20 -4.60
CA LEU A 19 17.62 -9.04 -5.04
C LEU A 19 19.03 -9.46 -5.45
N GLU A 20 19.67 -10.36 -4.71
CA GLU A 20 21.01 -10.88 -5.04
C GLU A 20 21.02 -11.61 -6.38
N ASN A 21 20.02 -12.45 -6.63
CA ASN A 21 19.87 -13.13 -7.93
C ASN A 21 19.64 -12.11 -9.05
N LEU A 22 18.78 -11.11 -8.83
CA LEU A 22 18.49 -10.07 -9.81
C LEU A 22 19.70 -9.16 -10.07
N LYS A 23 20.57 -8.92 -9.08
CA LYS A 23 21.84 -8.20 -9.29
C LYS A 23 22.70 -8.91 -10.33
N GLY A 24 22.82 -10.24 -10.23
CA GLY A 24 23.56 -11.04 -11.21
C GLY A 24 22.91 -11.04 -12.60
N THR A 25 21.58 -11.22 -12.67
CA THR A 25 20.88 -11.33 -13.96
C THR A 25 20.72 -10.01 -14.71
N LEU A 26 20.50 -8.91 -13.99
CA LEU A 26 20.25 -7.57 -14.56
C LEU A 26 21.47 -6.64 -14.46
N GLY A 27 22.60 -7.12 -13.92
CA GLY A 27 23.81 -6.31 -13.73
C GLY A 27 23.61 -5.11 -12.80
N LEU A 28 22.69 -5.23 -11.82
CA LEU A 28 22.35 -4.11 -10.94
C LEU A 28 23.54 -3.73 -10.06
N LYS A 29 23.81 -2.43 -9.96
CA LYS A 29 24.88 -1.88 -9.13
C LYS A 29 24.38 -1.52 -7.74
N GLY A 30 25.30 -1.50 -6.78
CA GLY A 30 25.08 -1.04 -5.41
C GLY A 30 24.91 -2.17 -4.39
N GLU A 31 25.23 -1.89 -3.13
CA GLU A 31 25.23 -2.88 -2.04
C GLU A 31 23.87 -2.95 -1.32
N GLY A 32 23.06 -1.89 -1.41
CA GLY A 32 21.81 -1.73 -0.67
C GLY A 32 21.97 -0.95 0.63
N THR A 33 23.08 -0.25 0.80
CA THR A 33 23.33 0.67 1.92
C THR A 33 22.90 2.09 1.57
N LYS A 34 22.88 3.00 2.56
CA LYS A 34 22.50 4.40 2.33
C LYS A 34 23.43 5.08 1.31
N ASP A 35 24.72 4.78 1.40
CA ASP A 35 25.76 5.38 0.56
C ASP A 35 25.94 4.64 -0.78
N SER A 36 25.48 3.39 -0.85
CA SER A 36 25.50 2.55 -2.06
C SER A 36 24.17 1.83 -2.22
N PRO A 37 23.08 2.54 -2.59
CA PRO A 37 21.76 1.94 -2.77
C PRO A 37 21.74 1.01 -3.99
N VAL A 38 20.86 0.02 -4.00
CA VAL A 38 20.62 -0.76 -5.21
C VAL A 38 19.80 0.06 -6.19
N ILE A 39 20.33 0.29 -7.38
CA ILE A 39 19.66 1.10 -8.41
C ILE A 39 19.13 0.18 -9.50
N ILE A 40 17.82 0.30 -9.78
CA ILE A 40 17.16 -0.31 -10.93
C ILE A 40 16.77 0.85 -11.84
N ASP A 41 17.47 0.96 -12.96
CA ASP A 41 17.29 2.00 -13.96
C ASP A 41 17.05 1.35 -15.32
N ASP A 42 16.28 2.04 -16.16
CA ASP A 42 16.07 1.78 -17.59
C ASP A 42 15.98 0.29 -17.99
N LEU A 43 14.82 -0.33 -17.70
CA LEU A 43 14.48 -1.69 -18.16
C LEU A 43 13.91 -1.70 -19.60
N SER A 44 14.31 -0.73 -20.43
CA SER A 44 13.77 -0.47 -21.77
C SER A 44 12.27 -0.07 -21.76
N ASP A 45 11.66 0.15 -22.92
CA ASP A 45 10.24 0.54 -23.10
C ASP A 45 9.21 -0.55 -22.72
N VAL A 46 9.52 -1.37 -21.71
CA VAL A 46 8.70 -2.48 -21.22
C VAL A 46 7.95 -2.02 -19.97
N PHE A 47 6.66 -2.33 -19.92
CA PHE A 47 5.87 -2.14 -18.71
C PHE A 47 6.18 -3.25 -17.71
N VAL A 48 6.65 -2.85 -16.53
CA VAL A 48 7.09 -3.76 -15.46
C VAL A 48 6.14 -3.72 -14.27
N GLU A 49 6.02 -4.88 -13.59
CA GLU A 49 5.29 -5.01 -12.34
C GLU A 49 6.29 -5.31 -11.21
N PHE A 50 6.30 -4.46 -10.17
CA PHE A 50 7.18 -4.62 -9.02
C PHE A 50 6.41 -4.98 -7.76
N SER A 51 6.91 -5.97 -7.02
CA SER A 51 6.49 -6.26 -5.65
C SER A 51 7.68 -6.15 -4.71
N ILE A 52 7.69 -5.12 -3.87
CA ILE A 52 8.80 -4.75 -2.99
C ILE A 52 8.48 -5.08 -1.55
N LYS A 53 9.28 -5.97 -0.97
CA LYS A 53 9.24 -6.36 0.44
C LYS A 53 10.67 -6.45 0.97
N THR A 54 11.26 -5.29 1.21
CA THR A 54 12.65 -5.15 1.68
C THR A 54 12.69 -4.31 2.95
N LYS A 55 13.21 -4.91 4.04
CA LYS A 55 13.49 -4.19 5.28
C LYS A 55 14.99 -3.92 5.36
N GLY A 56 15.37 -2.66 5.52
CA GLY A 56 16.76 -2.24 5.73
C GLY A 56 17.64 -2.18 4.49
N ILE A 57 17.08 -2.37 3.29
CA ILE A 57 17.81 -2.22 2.02
C ILE A 57 17.39 -0.90 1.40
N TYR A 58 18.36 -0.09 1.02
CA TYR A 58 18.14 1.13 0.25
C TYR A 58 18.00 0.77 -1.23
N LEU A 59 16.87 1.12 -1.82
CA LEU A 59 16.52 0.80 -3.19
C LEU A 59 16.11 2.08 -3.93
N VAL A 60 16.61 2.25 -5.14
CA VAL A 60 16.24 3.35 -6.05
C VAL A 60 15.66 2.74 -7.31
N LEU A 61 14.42 3.10 -7.64
CA LEU A 61 13.81 2.85 -8.95
C LEU A 61 13.83 4.15 -9.75
N LYS A 62 14.41 4.14 -10.94
CA LYS A 62 14.57 5.36 -11.75
C LYS A 62 14.24 5.14 -13.22
N ASN A 63 13.59 6.12 -13.86
CA ASN A 63 13.28 6.13 -15.30
C ASN A 63 12.52 4.87 -15.78
N LEU A 64 11.59 4.34 -14.98
CA LEU A 64 10.85 3.12 -15.30
C LEU A 64 9.39 3.38 -15.68
N ASN A 65 8.88 2.55 -16.60
CA ASN A 65 7.45 2.44 -16.91
C ASN A 65 6.83 1.29 -16.10
N ILE A 66 6.20 1.61 -14.98
CA ILE A 66 5.68 0.62 -14.03
C ILE A 66 4.16 0.53 -14.17
N SER A 67 3.63 -0.62 -14.56
CA SER A 67 2.18 -0.82 -14.63
C SER A 67 1.56 -1.00 -13.25
N LYS A 68 2.20 -1.77 -12.37
CA LYS A 68 1.78 -1.98 -10.98
C LYS A 68 2.98 -2.03 -10.04
N LEU A 69 2.92 -1.24 -8.98
CA LEU A 69 3.93 -1.11 -7.95
C LEU A 69 3.32 -1.40 -6.58
N LEU A 70 3.68 -2.56 -6.01
CA LEU A 70 3.24 -2.98 -4.69
C LEU A 70 4.40 -2.87 -3.69
N ILE A 71 4.27 -2.03 -2.67
CA ILE A 71 5.28 -1.86 -1.62
C ILE A 71 4.68 -2.23 -0.26
N LEU A 72 5.23 -3.27 0.37
CA LEU A 72 4.66 -3.84 1.60
C LEU A 72 5.71 -3.94 2.71
N GLY A 73 5.51 -3.17 3.78
CA GLY A 73 6.34 -3.22 4.97
C GLY A 73 7.82 -2.88 4.72
N SER A 74 8.08 -2.09 3.68
CA SER A 74 9.42 -1.71 3.23
C SER A 74 9.83 -0.33 3.75
N GLN A 75 11.13 -0.07 3.74
CA GLN A 75 11.71 1.22 4.15
C GLN A 75 12.82 1.63 3.17
N ASN A 76 13.11 2.92 3.12
CA ASN A 76 14.25 3.49 2.38
C ASN A 76 14.19 3.22 0.86
N VAL A 77 13.00 3.29 0.27
CA VAL A 77 12.82 3.17 -1.18
C VAL A 77 12.63 4.55 -1.78
N VAL A 78 13.41 4.85 -2.81
CA VAL A 78 13.31 6.07 -3.63
C VAL A 78 12.78 5.68 -5.00
N ILE A 79 11.79 6.41 -5.49
CA ILE A 79 11.20 6.23 -6.82
C ILE A 79 11.25 7.58 -7.52
N GLU A 80 11.98 7.66 -8.63
CA GLU A 80 12.30 8.92 -9.30
C GLU A 80 12.06 8.84 -10.81
N ASN A 81 11.45 9.88 -11.39
CA ASN A 81 11.21 10.01 -12.84
C ASN A 81 10.51 8.78 -13.45
N CYS A 82 9.62 8.12 -12.70
CA CYS A 82 8.90 6.94 -13.16
C CYS A 82 7.45 7.28 -13.56
N PHE A 83 6.94 6.53 -14.52
CA PHE A 83 5.51 6.43 -14.76
C PHE A 83 4.97 5.23 -13.97
N VAL A 84 3.95 5.45 -13.13
CA VAL A 84 3.33 4.41 -12.29
C VAL A 84 1.84 4.35 -12.56
N GLY A 85 1.38 3.25 -13.14
CA GLY A 85 -0.04 3.00 -13.34
C GLY A 85 -0.76 2.85 -12.00
N ASP A 86 -0.44 1.80 -11.25
CA ASP A 86 -1.10 1.49 -9.99
C ASP A 86 -0.10 1.37 -8.82
N LEU A 87 -0.21 2.23 -7.82
CA LEU A 87 0.66 2.27 -6.64
C LEU A 87 -0.08 1.80 -5.38
N ASP A 88 0.24 0.59 -4.91
CA ASP A 88 -0.28 0.05 -3.66
C ASP A 88 0.80 0.06 -2.58
N MET A 89 0.58 0.82 -1.50
CA MET A 89 1.51 0.90 -0.39
C MET A 89 0.85 0.55 0.93
N ALA A 90 1.47 -0.36 1.70
CA ALA A 90 1.03 -0.65 3.05
C ALA A 90 2.18 -0.77 4.06
N ARG A 91 1.99 -0.16 5.24
CA ARG A 91 2.91 -0.24 6.40
C ARG A 91 4.35 0.20 6.06
N CYS A 92 4.51 1.14 5.13
CA CYS A 92 5.82 1.61 4.66
C CYS A 92 6.28 2.87 5.39
N ARG A 93 7.60 3.08 5.47
CA ARG A 93 8.21 4.25 6.14
C ARG A 93 9.42 4.76 5.36
N ASN A 94 9.70 6.06 5.45
CA ASN A 94 10.86 6.69 4.80
C ASN A 94 10.95 6.36 3.29
N LEU A 95 9.84 6.54 2.59
CA LEU A 95 9.79 6.41 1.14
C LEU A 95 9.90 7.79 0.51
N THR A 96 10.58 7.90 -0.64
CA THR A 96 10.71 9.15 -1.37
C THR A 96 10.22 8.96 -2.80
N PHE A 97 9.29 9.81 -3.23
CA PHE A 97 8.76 9.85 -4.59
C PHE A 97 9.08 11.20 -5.19
N ARG A 98 9.82 11.23 -6.30
CA ARG A 98 10.26 12.45 -6.97
C ARG A 98 9.92 12.44 -8.45
N ASN A 99 9.30 13.50 -8.95
CA ASN A 99 9.05 13.71 -10.38
C ASN A 99 8.33 12.53 -11.06
N ASN A 100 7.45 11.82 -10.34
CA ASN A 100 6.72 10.69 -10.92
C ASN A 100 5.36 11.11 -11.47
N SER A 101 4.88 10.37 -12.47
CA SER A 101 3.51 10.42 -12.97
C SER A 101 2.76 9.20 -12.44
N ILE A 102 1.76 9.39 -11.58
CA ILE A 102 1.06 8.30 -10.88
C ILE A 102 -0.43 8.34 -11.21
N ILE A 103 -0.97 7.27 -11.80
CA ILE A 103 -2.38 7.23 -12.22
C ILE A 103 -3.29 6.92 -11.04
N THR A 104 -3.12 5.75 -10.41
CA THR A 104 -3.87 5.32 -9.23
C THR A 104 -2.93 5.05 -8.07
N ALA A 105 -3.41 5.34 -6.86
CA ALA A 105 -2.67 4.98 -5.68
C ALA A 105 -3.55 4.72 -4.46
N GLN A 106 -3.14 3.73 -3.68
CA GLN A 106 -3.72 3.39 -2.39
C GLN A 106 -2.62 3.35 -1.33
N GLN A 107 -2.91 3.96 -0.17
CA GLN A 107 -1.99 3.99 0.96
C GLN A 107 -2.70 3.46 2.21
N LEU A 108 -2.02 2.60 2.97
CA LEU A 108 -2.52 2.08 4.23
C LEU A 108 -1.42 2.09 5.29
N LEU A 109 -1.58 2.88 6.35
CA LEU A 109 -0.61 2.95 7.47
C LEU A 109 0.82 3.31 7.01
N CYS A 110 0.94 4.14 5.98
CA CYS A 110 2.22 4.67 5.49
C CYS A 110 2.55 5.98 6.19
N ARG A 111 3.81 6.16 6.62
CA ARG A 111 4.26 7.36 7.36
C ARG A 111 5.65 7.80 6.92
N SER A 112 6.00 9.06 7.17
CA SER A 112 7.27 9.66 6.75
C SER A 112 7.58 9.43 5.26
N CYS A 113 6.55 9.42 4.41
CA CYS A 113 6.73 9.37 2.96
C CYS A 113 6.84 10.81 2.43
N PHE A 114 7.81 11.04 1.56
CA PHE A 114 8.07 12.34 0.95
C PHE A 114 7.69 12.30 -0.51
N PHE A 115 6.78 13.17 -0.91
CA PHE A 115 6.32 13.29 -2.30
C PHE A 115 6.66 14.69 -2.81
N GLU A 116 7.52 14.76 -3.81
CA GLU A 116 8.04 16.00 -4.39
C GLU A 116 7.84 16.00 -5.91
N ASN A 117 7.21 17.04 -6.44
CA ASN A 117 6.99 17.24 -7.88
C ASN A 117 6.29 16.06 -8.57
N ASN A 118 5.46 15.28 -7.86
CA ASN A 118 4.71 14.20 -8.47
C ASN A 118 3.38 14.72 -9.00
N SER A 119 2.87 14.05 -10.02
CA SER A 119 1.58 14.35 -10.63
C SER A 119 0.63 13.15 -10.45
N VAL A 120 -0.61 13.42 -10.03
CA VAL A 120 -1.64 12.39 -9.79
C VAL A 120 -2.96 12.75 -10.44
N LEU A 121 -3.76 11.74 -10.82
CA LEU A 121 -5.13 11.95 -11.26
C LEU A 121 -5.99 12.68 -10.22
N GLN A 122 -6.77 13.66 -10.69
CA GLN A 122 -7.67 14.46 -9.85
C GLN A 122 -8.59 13.63 -8.94
N LYS A 123 -9.14 12.52 -9.46
CA LYS A 123 -10.04 11.63 -8.69
C LYS A 123 -9.33 10.91 -7.52
N GLN A 124 -8.00 10.80 -7.55
CA GLN A 124 -7.20 10.09 -6.54
C GLN A 124 -6.51 11.05 -5.56
N TYR A 125 -6.32 12.32 -5.95
CA TYR A 125 -5.69 13.36 -5.13
C TYR A 125 -6.32 13.46 -3.72
N THR A 126 -7.65 13.49 -3.64
CA THR A 126 -8.37 13.57 -2.35
C THR A 126 -8.11 12.34 -1.46
N LYS A 127 -7.97 11.14 -2.05
CA LYS A 127 -7.65 9.92 -1.29
C LYS A 127 -6.20 9.93 -0.78
N PHE A 128 -5.30 10.49 -1.58
CA PHE A 128 -3.87 10.59 -1.27
C PHE A 128 -3.59 11.54 -0.11
N ILE A 129 -4.28 12.69 -0.07
CA ILE A 129 -4.11 13.71 0.98
C ILE A 129 -4.94 13.41 2.21
N ASN A 130 -6.20 13.01 2.06
CA ASN A 130 -7.07 12.94 3.24
C ASN A 130 -6.85 11.68 4.09
N ASN A 131 -6.13 10.66 3.60
CA ASN A 131 -5.83 9.39 4.30
C ASN A 131 -7.02 8.84 5.14
N THR A 132 -8.25 9.19 4.75
CA THR A 132 -9.44 9.19 5.62
C THR A 132 -10.02 7.80 5.78
N TYR A 133 -9.58 6.87 4.94
CA TYR A 133 -9.85 5.44 5.07
C TYR A 133 -9.38 4.89 6.42
N GLU A 134 -8.42 5.56 7.08
CA GLU A 134 -8.00 5.12 8.41
C GLU A 134 -9.08 5.35 9.48
N ARG A 135 -9.97 6.35 9.40
CA ARG A 135 -10.85 6.69 10.54
C ARG A 135 -12.16 5.90 10.64
N ARG A 136 -12.78 5.49 9.53
CA ARG A 136 -14.21 5.10 9.53
C ARG A 136 -14.56 3.67 9.94
N SER A 137 -13.60 2.73 9.98
CA SER A 137 -13.93 1.31 10.21
C SER A 137 -14.13 0.90 11.68
N PHE A 138 -13.99 1.82 12.65
CA PHE A 138 -13.87 1.42 14.07
C PHE A 138 -15.20 1.47 14.83
N VAL A 139 -16.05 2.46 14.56
CA VAL A 139 -17.25 2.73 15.38
C VAL A 139 -18.34 1.68 15.17
N GLY A 140 -18.60 1.26 13.93
CA GLY A 140 -19.66 0.28 13.63
C GLY A 140 -19.43 -1.12 14.24
N ILE A 141 -18.16 -1.49 14.46
CA ILE A 141 -17.78 -2.80 15.00
C ILE A 141 -18.03 -2.86 16.52
N TRP A 142 -17.81 -1.76 17.24
CA TRP A 142 -18.13 -1.68 18.68
C TRP A 142 -19.62 -1.88 18.94
N ILE A 143 -20.48 -1.34 18.08
CA ILE A 143 -21.93 -1.50 18.19
C ILE A 143 -22.34 -2.97 18.03
N LEU A 144 -21.77 -3.67 17.03
CA LEU A 144 -22.08 -5.09 16.79
C LEU A 144 -21.62 -6.01 17.94
N LEU A 145 -20.45 -5.76 18.53
CA LEU A 145 -19.95 -6.53 19.67
C LEU A 145 -20.80 -6.35 20.93
N VAL A 146 -21.22 -5.12 21.23
CA VAL A 146 -22.10 -4.82 22.37
C VAL A 146 -23.46 -5.49 22.18
N VAL A 147 -24.04 -5.43 20.98
CA VAL A 147 -25.32 -6.10 20.67
C VAL A 147 -25.20 -7.63 20.80
N GLY A 148 -24.10 -8.22 20.34
CA GLY A 148 -23.86 -9.66 20.47
C GLY A 148 -23.73 -10.14 21.93
N MET A 149 -23.01 -9.39 22.76
CA MET A 149 -22.89 -9.69 24.20
C MET A 149 -24.25 -9.59 24.91
N LEU A 150 -25.04 -8.56 24.62
CA LEU A 150 -26.38 -8.40 25.18
C LEU A 150 -27.30 -9.57 24.80
N TYR A 151 -27.24 -10.06 23.56
CA TYR A 151 -28.02 -11.22 23.12
C TYR A 151 -27.65 -12.52 23.85
N SER A 152 -26.36 -12.75 24.09
CA SER A 152 -25.89 -13.94 24.82
C SER A 152 -26.31 -13.97 26.28
N HIS A 153 -26.45 -12.81 26.93
CA HIS A 153 -26.89 -12.71 28.33
C HIS A 153 -28.38 -12.94 28.53
N ILE A 154 -29.22 -12.68 27.52
CA ILE A 154 -30.68 -12.83 27.61
C ILE A 154 -31.14 -14.30 27.48
N GLY A 155 -30.31 -15.19 26.90
CA GLY A 155 -30.70 -16.56 26.54
C GLY A 155 -30.49 -17.65 27.60
N VAL A 156 -30.03 -17.34 28.82
CA VAL A 156 -29.53 -18.34 29.79
C VAL A 156 -30.61 -18.89 30.74
N SER A 157 -31.75 -19.35 30.21
CA SER A 157 -32.77 -20.04 31.02
C SER A 157 -33.56 -21.06 30.20
N SER A 158 -32.97 -22.21 29.90
CA SER A 158 -33.64 -23.49 29.59
C SER A 158 -32.69 -24.47 28.89
N LEU A 159 -33.02 -25.77 28.92
CA LEU A 159 -32.36 -26.96 28.34
C LEU A 159 -31.77 -26.86 26.90
N ILE A 160 -32.02 -25.78 26.17
CA ILE A 160 -31.27 -25.36 24.95
C ILE A 160 -29.87 -24.81 25.35
N GLU A 161 -29.58 -24.71 26.64
CA GLU A 161 -28.35 -24.25 27.26
C GLU A 161 -27.09 -24.82 26.64
N LEU A 162 -27.03 -26.09 26.23
CA LEU A 162 -25.82 -26.63 25.60
C LEU A 162 -25.54 -25.99 24.22
N LEU A 163 -26.59 -25.82 23.41
CA LEU A 163 -26.50 -25.23 22.07
C LEU A 163 -26.32 -23.71 22.16
N VAL A 164 -27.03 -23.06 23.08
CA VAL A 164 -26.89 -21.63 23.39
C VAL A 164 -25.52 -21.33 23.99
N ASN A 165 -24.98 -22.20 24.85
CA ASN A 165 -23.62 -22.07 25.37
C ASN A 165 -22.58 -22.26 24.27
N PHE A 166 -22.77 -23.21 23.34
CA PHE A 166 -21.87 -23.38 22.19
C PHE A 166 -21.87 -22.14 21.28
N VAL A 167 -23.05 -21.60 20.94
CA VAL A 167 -23.17 -20.36 20.15
C VAL A 167 -22.60 -19.16 20.91
N SER A 168 -22.82 -19.08 22.23
CA SER A 168 -22.28 -18.00 23.06
C SER A 168 -20.76 -18.08 23.17
N ILE A 169 -20.18 -19.27 23.33
CA ILE A 169 -18.73 -19.49 23.36
C ILE A 169 -18.11 -19.13 22.00
N THR A 170 -18.73 -19.51 20.89
CA THR A 170 -18.23 -19.16 19.54
C THR A 170 -18.34 -17.66 19.24
N MET A 171 -19.42 -17.01 19.67
CA MET A 171 -19.57 -15.54 19.66
C MET A 171 -18.52 -14.86 20.54
N LEU A 172 -18.25 -15.39 21.73
CA LEU A 172 -17.25 -14.85 22.64
C LEU A 172 -15.84 -15.02 22.07
N LEU A 173 -15.50 -16.20 21.54
CA LEU A 173 -14.21 -16.47 20.90
C LEU A 173 -13.98 -15.60 19.67
N SER A 174 -15.00 -15.41 18.83
CA SER A 174 -14.92 -14.49 17.68
C SER A 174 -14.77 -13.03 18.12
N GLY A 175 -15.48 -12.62 19.18
CA GLY A 175 -15.30 -11.31 19.81
C GLY A 175 -13.90 -11.09 20.38
N ILE A 176 -13.32 -12.10 21.04
CA ILE A 176 -11.94 -12.08 21.56
C ILE A 176 -10.93 -12.00 20.42
N LEU A 177 -11.05 -12.84 19.39
CA LEU A 177 -10.18 -12.83 18.21
C LEU A 177 -10.21 -11.47 17.51
N LEU A 178 -11.40 -10.89 17.35
CA LEU A 178 -11.58 -9.57 16.75
C LEU A 178 -10.95 -8.48 17.63
N SER A 179 -11.13 -8.56 18.95
CA SER A 179 -10.51 -7.64 19.91
C SER A 179 -8.99 -7.70 19.85
N ILE A 180 -8.40 -8.89 19.77
CA ILE A 180 -6.94 -9.07 19.60
C ILE A 180 -6.47 -8.45 18.28
N ALA A 181 -7.16 -8.72 17.16
CA ALA A 181 -6.83 -8.12 15.87
C ALA A 181 -6.91 -6.58 15.91
N MET A 182 -7.87 -6.03 16.65
CA MET A 182 -8.07 -4.60 16.82
C MET A 182 -7.02 -3.96 17.73
N ILE A 183 -6.68 -4.58 18.86
CA ILE A 183 -5.59 -4.14 19.73
C ILE A 183 -4.28 -4.13 18.94
N TYR A 184 -4.04 -5.17 18.14
CA TYR A 184 -2.88 -5.22 17.25
C TYR A 184 -2.87 -4.06 16.25
N LEU A 185 -4.00 -3.76 15.62
CA LEU A 185 -4.11 -2.68 14.64
C LEU A 185 -4.04 -1.27 15.26
N LEU A 186 -4.61 -1.08 16.45
CA LEU A 186 -4.46 0.13 17.26
C LEU A 186 -3.00 0.33 17.69
N THR A 187 -2.33 -0.74 18.11
CA THR A 187 -0.91 -0.71 18.46
C THR A 187 -0.06 -0.34 17.25
N LEU A 188 -0.32 -0.93 16.08
CA LEU A 188 0.34 -0.56 14.83
C LEU A 188 0.13 0.91 14.47
N ARG A 189 -1.10 1.43 14.66
CA ARG A 189 -1.41 2.85 14.44
C ARG A 189 -0.73 3.77 15.42
N TYR A 190 -0.74 3.42 16.70
CA TYR A 190 -0.06 4.18 17.74
C TYR A 190 1.44 4.27 17.43
N GLN A 191 2.07 3.14 17.09
CA GLN A 191 3.46 3.11 16.64
C GLN A 191 3.68 3.91 15.35
N ALA A 192 2.73 3.91 14.41
CA ALA A 192 2.80 4.69 13.19
C ALA A 192 2.64 6.21 13.46
N ASN A 193 1.81 6.62 14.42
CA ASN A 193 1.59 8.03 14.76
C ASN A 193 2.80 8.68 15.44
N LYS A 194 3.70 7.89 16.07
CA LYS A 194 5.00 8.38 16.56
C LYS A 194 5.92 8.83 15.42
N ILE A 195 5.60 8.47 14.18
CA ILE A 195 6.41 8.79 13.00
C ILE A 195 5.82 10.01 12.31
N PRO A 196 6.67 10.93 11.81
CA PRO A 196 6.21 12.10 11.08
C PRO A 196 5.18 11.77 9.99
N GLN A 197 4.24 12.69 9.81
CA GLN A 197 3.27 12.59 8.72
C GLN A 197 3.96 12.67 7.35
N ASN A 198 3.25 12.23 6.32
CA ASN A 198 3.74 12.35 4.94
C ASN A 198 3.83 13.83 4.55
N LYS A 199 4.83 14.17 3.75
CA LYS A 199 5.02 15.52 3.21
C LYS A 199 4.73 15.50 1.71
N TYR A 200 4.01 16.51 1.25
CA TYR A 200 3.61 16.67 -0.15
C TYR A 200 4.06 18.07 -0.60
N ILE A 201 5.00 18.14 -1.53
CA ILE A 201 5.57 19.39 -2.06
C ILE A 201 5.36 19.40 -3.56
N ASN A 202 4.82 20.52 -4.09
CA ASN A 202 4.58 20.73 -5.52
C ASN A 202 3.83 19.57 -6.18
N PHE A 203 2.75 19.12 -5.55
CA PHE A 203 1.97 17.99 -6.03
C PHE A 203 0.93 18.49 -7.05
N THR A 204 1.12 18.15 -8.32
CA THR A 204 0.28 18.64 -9.41
C THR A 204 -0.86 17.67 -9.73
N ILE A 205 -1.99 18.21 -10.16
CA ILE A 205 -3.14 17.42 -10.57
C ILE A 205 -3.07 17.22 -12.07
N GLN A 206 -3.04 15.96 -12.51
CA GLN A 206 -3.20 15.62 -13.93
C GLN A 206 -4.67 15.78 -14.30
N LYS A 207 -4.93 16.63 -15.30
CA LYS A 207 -6.24 16.68 -15.96
C LYS A 207 -6.21 15.65 -17.08
N ILE A 208 -6.97 14.56 -16.94
CA ILE A 208 -7.26 13.72 -18.10
C ILE A 208 -8.29 14.45 -18.94
N GLU A 209 -7.88 14.94 -20.12
CA GLU A 209 -8.82 15.21 -21.20
C GLU A 209 -9.15 13.88 -21.88
N ALA A 210 -10.36 13.37 -21.61
CA ALA A 210 -10.87 12.18 -22.28
C ALA A 210 -11.27 12.54 -23.72
N PHE A 211 -10.35 12.44 -24.67
CA PHE A 211 -10.69 12.44 -26.08
C PHE A 211 -11.16 11.06 -26.49
N SER A 212 -12.46 10.79 -26.29
CA SER A 212 -13.15 9.60 -26.80
C SER A 212 -12.64 8.26 -26.23
N ASN A 213 -13.50 7.23 -26.25
CA ASN A 213 -13.37 5.94 -25.54
C ASN A 213 -12.14 5.08 -25.86
N ALA A 214 -11.12 5.58 -26.58
CA ALA A 214 -9.97 4.80 -27.04
C ALA A 214 -8.59 5.40 -26.72
N PHE A 215 -8.50 6.62 -26.17
CA PHE A 215 -7.23 7.29 -25.95
C PHE A 215 -7.23 8.16 -24.69
N ILE A 216 -6.35 7.83 -23.73
CA ILE A 216 -6.02 8.73 -22.61
C ILE A 216 -4.71 9.40 -22.99
N LYS A 217 -4.74 10.70 -23.26
CA LYS A 217 -3.55 11.54 -23.34
C LYS A 217 -3.41 12.24 -21.98
N VAL A 218 -2.29 12.04 -21.31
CA VAL A 218 -1.93 12.84 -20.13
C VAL A 218 -1.42 14.17 -20.68
N VAL A 219 -2.11 15.27 -20.33
CA VAL A 219 -1.74 16.65 -20.67
C VAL A 219 -1.12 17.31 -19.45
#